data_AF-A0A9P5JIJ0-F1
#
_entry.id   AF-A0A9P5JIJ0-F1
#
_cell.length_a   1.000
_cell.length_b   1.000
_cell.length_c   1.000
_cell.angle_alpha   90.00
_cell.angle_beta   90.00
_cell.angle_gamma   90.00
#
_symmetry.space_group_name_H-M   'P 1'
#
loop_
_entity.id
_entity.type
_entity.pdbx_description
1 polymer ?
#
loop_
_entity_poly.entity_id
_entity_poly.type
_entity_poly.pdbx_seq_one_letter_code
_entity_poly.pdbx_strand_id
1 'polypeptide(L)'
;MYSDPCRRFVLGVTLAGLSLRLWYSDRSTVITSEEFDINERPDWFVQLIIGIGAAEPELIGWDPTIQRMPYDRSDQNATAIYRIIVHGDKDETRVFETCALLSDVGAEAFIGRGTRVWVVHEVTADGIDTSKVMVLKDCWVNKERELEGNILNDLRAKLADRPELKNFLSVYTHGIVKRRQGDEIEKDMTTSFPEGAIPAADVINVDEVAYFRKGVIPEPPDRQKINSTNERHGRGHVPSIPSRALGLNAFGKPEHLEQRYHYRVVFNEKGEPIQGMTSRKRMFIGIQGAFRGKP
;
A
#
# COMPACT_ATOMS: atom_id res chain seq x y z
N MET A 1 1.97 -5.54 -5.07
CA MET A 1 1.42 -4.54 -4.11
C MET A 1 1.81 -3.11 -4.44
N TYR A 2 3.08 -2.84 -4.80
CA TYR A 2 3.51 -1.50 -5.24
C TYR A 2 2.74 -0.98 -6.47
N SER A 3 2.60 -1.79 -7.51
CA SER A 3 2.02 -1.37 -8.80
C SER A 3 0.49 -1.27 -8.82
N ASP A 4 -0.20 -1.84 -7.83
CA ASP A 4 -1.66 -1.94 -7.82
C ASP A 4 -2.20 -1.38 -6.50
N PRO A 5 -2.90 -0.24 -6.52
CA PRO A 5 -3.46 0.37 -5.31
C PRO A 5 -4.59 -0.45 -4.70
N CYS A 6 -5.23 -1.36 -5.44
CA CYS A 6 -6.32 -2.19 -4.93
C CYS A 6 -5.83 -3.36 -4.05
N ARG A 7 -4.54 -3.44 -3.71
CA ARG A 7 -3.96 -4.55 -2.92
C ARG A 7 -3.63 -4.13 -1.49
N ARG A 8 -4.22 -4.83 -0.52
CA ARG A 8 -3.93 -4.70 0.92
C ARG A 8 -2.76 -5.59 1.36
N PHE A 9 -2.78 -6.83 0.88
CA PHE A 9 -1.71 -7.80 1.00
C PHE A 9 -1.58 -8.59 -0.31
N VAL A 10 -0.54 -9.41 -0.42
CA VAL A 10 -0.28 -10.27 -1.57
C VAL A 10 0.09 -11.66 -1.07
N LEU A 11 -0.60 -12.66 -1.61
CA LEU A 11 -0.16 -14.05 -1.58
C LEU A 11 0.72 -14.31 -2.80
N GLY A 12 1.86 -14.96 -2.58
CA GLY A 12 2.83 -15.27 -3.62
C GLY A 12 3.29 -16.72 -3.52
N VAL A 13 3.82 -17.22 -4.62
CA VAL A 13 4.40 -18.56 -4.70
C VAL A 13 5.74 -18.46 -5.41
N THR A 14 6.75 -19.16 -4.91
CA THR A 14 7.99 -19.43 -5.64
C THR A 14 8.01 -20.92 -5.98
N LEU A 15 8.20 -21.24 -7.25
CA LEU A 15 8.38 -22.61 -7.73
C LEU A 15 9.78 -22.73 -8.36
N ALA A 16 10.63 -23.54 -7.76
CA ALA A 16 12.00 -23.79 -8.21
C ALA A 16 12.19 -25.30 -8.48
N GLY A 17 12.10 -25.70 -9.75
CA GLY A 17 12.00 -27.12 -10.09
C GLY A 17 10.68 -27.70 -9.59
N LEU A 18 10.76 -28.64 -8.64
CA LEU A 18 9.60 -29.25 -7.98
C LEU A 18 9.34 -28.68 -6.57
N SER A 19 10.25 -27.86 -6.07
CA SER A 19 10.15 -27.24 -4.74
C SER A 19 9.30 -25.98 -4.81
N LEU A 20 8.23 -25.94 -4.01
CA LEU A 20 7.28 -24.84 -3.92
C LEU A 20 7.33 -24.19 -2.54
N ARG A 21 7.31 -22.86 -2.52
CA ARG A 21 7.26 -22.04 -1.29
C ARG A 21 6.17 -20.98 -1.37
N LEU A 22 5.41 -20.83 -0.30
CA LEU A 22 4.38 -19.81 -0.16
C LEU A 22 4.93 -18.54 0.46
N TRP A 23 4.37 -17.41 0.05
CA TRP A 23 4.68 -16.08 0.53
C TRP A 23 3.38 -15.36 0.89
N TYR A 24 3.38 -14.70 2.04
CA TYR A 24 2.43 -13.68 2.40
C TYR A 24 3.18 -12.38 2.61
N SER A 25 2.70 -11.28 2.05
CA SER A 25 3.26 -9.96 2.29
C SER A 25 2.14 -8.98 2.50
N ASP A 26 2.21 -8.21 3.58
CA ASP A 26 1.45 -7.00 3.79
C ASP A 26 2.40 -5.79 3.95
N ARG A 27 1.90 -4.67 4.49
CA ARG A 27 2.68 -3.44 4.67
C ARG A 27 3.50 -3.38 5.96
N SER A 28 3.42 -4.42 6.79
CA SER A 28 4.14 -4.55 8.06
C SER A 28 5.07 -5.76 8.07
N THR A 29 4.78 -6.82 7.32
CA THR A 29 5.54 -8.06 7.33
C THR A 29 5.57 -8.81 6.01
N VAL A 30 6.54 -9.71 5.90
CA VAL A 30 6.62 -10.74 4.87
C VAL A 30 6.82 -12.07 5.59
N ILE A 31 5.95 -13.02 5.32
CA ILE A 31 5.94 -14.36 5.92
C ILE A 31 6.14 -15.38 4.80
N THR A 32 6.90 -16.43 5.06
CA THR A 32 7.15 -17.48 4.09
C THR A 32 6.94 -18.84 4.72
N SER A 33 6.44 -19.80 3.95
CA SER A 33 6.39 -21.18 4.38
C SER A 33 7.75 -21.87 4.27
N GLU A 34 7.91 -23.00 4.94
CA GLU A 34 8.85 -24.02 4.48
C GLU A 34 8.53 -24.44 3.03
N GLU A 35 9.55 -24.90 2.32
CA GLU A 35 9.39 -25.42 0.97
C GLU A 35 8.94 -26.88 0.98
N PHE A 36 8.14 -27.28 0.00
CA PHE A 36 7.71 -28.67 -0.17
C PHE A 36 7.79 -29.11 -1.63
N ASP A 37 8.03 -30.39 -1.85
CA ASP A 37 8.02 -30.98 -3.20
C ASP A 37 6.58 -31.25 -3.65
N ILE A 38 6.19 -30.69 -4.80
CA ILE A 38 4.82 -30.79 -5.33
C ILE A 38 4.44 -32.21 -5.77
N ASN A 39 5.40 -33.08 -6.07
CA ASN A 39 5.15 -34.47 -6.44
C ASN A 39 5.08 -35.39 -5.22
N GLU A 40 5.81 -35.06 -4.15
CA GLU A 40 5.66 -35.76 -2.87
C GLU A 40 4.34 -35.38 -2.19
N ARG A 41 3.93 -34.11 -2.30
CA ARG A 41 2.68 -33.57 -1.73
C ARG A 41 1.76 -32.94 -2.80
N PRO A 42 1.26 -33.73 -3.77
CA PRO A 42 0.38 -33.23 -4.82
C PRO A 42 -0.98 -32.78 -4.27
N ASP A 43 -1.40 -33.34 -3.13
CA ASP A 43 -2.59 -32.93 -2.38
C ASP A 43 -2.51 -31.46 -1.95
N TRP A 44 -1.40 -31.04 -1.34
CA TRP A 44 -1.16 -29.66 -0.93
C TRP A 44 -1.09 -28.70 -2.11
N PHE A 45 -0.43 -29.10 -3.19
CA PHE A 45 -0.36 -28.29 -4.39
C PHE A 45 -1.75 -28.05 -5.01
N VAL A 46 -2.56 -29.11 -5.15
CA VAL A 46 -3.92 -28.98 -5.70
C VAL A 46 -4.80 -28.12 -4.77
N GLN A 47 -4.73 -28.32 -3.46
CA GLN A 47 -5.47 -27.51 -2.49
C GLN A 47 -5.08 -26.03 -2.56
N LEU A 48 -3.79 -25.72 -2.71
CA LEU A 48 -3.32 -24.34 -2.88
C LEU A 48 -3.93 -23.69 -4.13
N ILE A 49 -3.88 -24.38 -5.27
CA ILE A 49 -4.40 -23.84 -6.53
C ILE A 49 -5.92 -23.63 -6.46
N ILE A 50 -6.65 -24.60 -5.91
CA ILE A 50 -8.10 -24.49 -5.70
C ILE A 50 -8.41 -23.36 -4.71
N GLY A 51 -7.68 -23.29 -3.59
CA GLY A 51 -7.86 -22.27 -2.56
C GLY A 51 -7.69 -20.86 -3.11
N ILE A 52 -6.59 -20.60 -3.84
CA ILE A 52 -6.37 -19.29 -4.47
C ILE A 52 -7.40 -19.00 -5.57
N GLY A 53 -7.77 -20.02 -6.35
CA GLY A 53 -8.69 -19.88 -7.49
C GLY A 53 -10.16 -19.68 -7.10
N ALA A 54 -10.58 -20.21 -5.95
CA ALA A 54 -11.95 -20.16 -5.45
C ALA A 54 -12.16 -19.12 -4.33
N ALA A 55 -11.09 -18.55 -3.79
CA ALA A 55 -11.18 -17.57 -2.71
C ALA A 55 -11.87 -16.27 -3.15
N GLU A 56 -12.63 -15.70 -2.22
CA GLU A 56 -13.19 -14.36 -2.37
C GLU A 56 -12.06 -13.32 -2.59
N PRO A 57 -12.28 -12.28 -3.40
CA PRO A 57 -11.26 -11.28 -3.71
C PRO A 57 -10.57 -10.71 -2.47
N GLU A 58 -11.32 -10.46 -1.41
CA GLU A 58 -10.87 -9.90 -0.15
C GLU A 58 -9.88 -10.83 0.57
N LEU A 59 -10.09 -12.16 0.47
CA LEU A 59 -9.24 -13.20 1.08
C LEU A 59 -7.91 -13.37 0.35
N ILE A 60 -7.84 -12.99 -0.93
CA ILE A 60 -6.59 -12.94 -1.70
C ILE A 60 -5.99 -11.54 -1.77
N GLY A 61 -6.44 -10.63 -0.89
CA GLY A 61 -5.81 -9.34 -0.63
C GLY A 61 -6.30 -8.19 -1.49
N TRP A 62 -7.41 -8.33 -2.22
CA TRP A 62 -8.08 -7.19 -2.82
C TRP A 62 -8.74 -6.30 -1.75
N ASP A 63 -8.73 -5.00 -2.02
CA ASP A 63 -9.42 -4.01 -1.19
C ASP A 63 -10.87 -3.83 -1.69
N PRO A 64 -11.88 -4.23 -0.89
CA PRO A 64 -13.29 -4.04 -1.28
C PRO A 64 -13.70 -2.56 -1.33
N THR A 65 -12.89 -1.66 -0.76
CA THR A 65 -13.16 -0.22 -0.68
C THR A 65 -12.49 0.58 -1.82
N ILE A 66 -11.79 -0.10 -2.74
CA ILE A 66 -11.20 0.50 -3.94
C ILE A 66 -11.69 -0.25 -5.17
N GLN A 67 -12.52 0.41 -5.96
CA GLN A 67 -13.01 -0.12 -7.23
C GLN A 67 -12.23 0.49 -8.39
N ARG A 68 -11.65 -0.36 -9.26
CA ARG A 68 -11.07 0.11 -10.52
C ARG A 68 -12.19 0.37 -11.54
N MET A 69 -12.22 1.57 -12.09
CA MET A 69 -13.21 1.96 -13.09
C MET A 69 -12.78 1.51 -14.50
N PRO A 70 -13.74 1.24 -15.40
CA PRO A 70 -13.45 1.04 -16.80
C PRO A 70 -12.78 2.30 -17.38
N TYR A 71 -11.78 2.10 -18.23
CA TYR A 71 -11.17 3.15 -19.03
C TYR A 71 -10.83 2.58 -20.40
N ASP A 72 -10.71 3.44 -21.41
CA ASP A 72 -10.36 3.01 -22.75
C ASP A 72 -8.91 2.50 -22.77
N ARG A 73 -8.74 1.18 -22.91
CA ARG A 73 -7.43 0.54 -22.98
C ARG A 73 -6.72 0.78 -24.32
N SER A 74 -7.43 1.28 -25.34
CA SER A 74 -6.84 1.62 -26.63
C SER A 74 -6.09 2.95 -26.60
N ASP A 75 -6.45 3.83 -25.66
CA ASP A 75 -5.70 5.06 -25.38
C ASP A 75 -4.47 4.73 -24.53
N GLN A 76 -3.29 4.86 -25.14
CA GLN A 76 -2.01 4.62 -24.49
C GLN A 76 -1.71 5.60 -23.35
N ASN A 77 -2.42 6.74 -23.30
CA ASN A 77 -2.30 7.73 -22.24
C ASN A 77 -3.34 7.56 -21.13
N ALA A 78 -4.31 6.65 -21.28
CA ALA A 78 -5.35 6.48 -20.28
C ALA A 78 -4.79 5.86 -19.00
N THR A 79 -4.81 6.64 -17.93
CA THR A 79 -4.46 6.17 -16.59
C THR A 79 -5.65 5.44 -15.95
N ALA A 80 -5.36 4.40 -15.17
CA ALA A 80 -6.41 3.73 -14.41
C ALA A 80 -7.10 4.70 -13.45
N ILE A 81 -8.43 4.72 -13.51
CA ILE A 81 -9.30 5.49 -12.61
C ILE A 81 -9.80 4.56 -11.51
N TYR A 82 -9.88 5.07 -10.28
CA TYR A 82 -10.36 4.34 -9.12
C TYR A 82 -11.45 5.12 -8.42
N ARG A 83 -12.47 4.42 -7.93
CA ARG A 83 -13.38 4.92 -6.90
C ARG A 83 -12.93 4.39 -5.56
N ILE A 84 -12.70 5.31 -4.63
CA ILE A 84 -12.13 5.03 -3.32
C ILE A 84 -13.14 5.49 -2.27
N ILE A 85 -13.51 4.56 -1.40
CA ILE A 85 -14.38 4.85 -0.26
C ILE A 85 -13.54 5.42 0.88
N VAL A 86 -13.97 6.51 1.48
CA VAL A 86 -13.35 7.10 2.68
C VAL A 86 -14.39 7.11 3.79
N HIS A 87 -14.06 6.47 4.91
CA HIS A 87 -14.88 6.51 6.11
C HIS A 87 -14.45 7.71 6.95
N GLY A 88 -15.35 8.66 7.12
CA GLY A 88 -15.16 9.85 7.92
C GLY A 88 -15.61 9.66 9.37
N ASP A 89 -15.68 10.77 10.09
CA ASP A 89 -16.23 10.82 11.44
C ASP A 89 -17.71 10.46 11.46
N LYS A 90 -18.19 9.98 12.62
CA LYS A 90 -19.60 9.63 12.87
C LYS A 90 -20.19 8.64 11.85
N ASP A 91 -19.35 7.69 11.40
CA ASP A 91 -19.72 6.65 10.43
C ASP A 91 -20.13 7.18 9.05
N GLU A 92 -19.80 8.44 8.73
CA GLU A 92 -19.97 8.96 7.39
C GLU A 92 -19.12 8.16 6.40
N THR A 93 -19.67 7.89 5.22
CA THR A 93 -18.94 7.24 4.13
C THR A 93 -19.08 8.08 2.88
N ARG A 94 -17.94 8.46 2.30
CA ARG A 94 -17.84 9.27 1.08
C ARG A 94 -17.09 8.51 0.00
N VAL A 95 -17.39 8.79 -1.26
CA VAL A 95 -16.76 8.12 -2.41
C VAL A 95 -16.04 9.17 -3.25
N PHE A 96 -14.80 8.87 -3.62
CA PHE A 96 -13.97 9.76 -4.41
C PHE A 96 -13.48 9.05 -5.66
N GLU A 97 -13.56 9.72 -6.81
CA GLU A 97 -13.02 9.22 -8.07
C GLU A 97 -11.66 9.89 -8.36
N THR A 98 -10.65 9.08 -8.68
CA THR A 98 -9.30 9.58 -8.96
C THR A 98 -9.19 10.18 -10.35
N CYS A 99 -8.54 11.34 -10.47
CA CYS A 99 -8.29 12.00 -11.74
C CYS A 99 -6.83 11.88 -12.17
N ALA A 100 -5.90 12.04 -11.23
CA ALA A 100 -4.47 12.00 -11.50
C ALA A 100 -3.70 11.54 -10.27
N LEU A 101 -2.64 10.76 -10.48
CA LEU A 101 -1.70 10.40 -9.43
C LEU A 101 -0.75 11.59 -9.18
N LEU A 102 -0.72 12.11 -7.94
CA LEU A 102 0.22 13.16 -7.53
C LEU A 102 1.54 12.56 -7.05
N SER A 103 1.49 11.47 -6.30
CA SER A 103 2.70 10.83 -5.77
C SER A 103 2.42 9.38 -5.34
N ASP A 104 3.30 8.47 -5.75
CA ASP A 104 3.36 7.07 -5.31
C ASP A 104 4.76 6.66 -4.82
N VAL A 105 5.67 7.62 -4.62
CA VAL A 105 7.05 7.35 -4.17
C VAL A 105 7.07 6.55 -2.87
N GLY A 106 6.08 6.76 -2.00
CA GLY A 106 5.92 6.01 -0.75
C GLY A 106 5.39 4.58 -0.91
N ALA A 107 4.97 4.18 -2.11
CA ALA A 107 4.35 2.90 -2.38
C ALA A 107 5.35 1.78 -2.71
N GLU A 108 6.58 2.13 -3.12
CA GLU A 108 7.60 1.20 -3.65
C GLU A 108 8.07 0.18 -2.61
N ALA A 109 8.20 0.61 -1.35
CA ALA A 109 8.66 -0.26 -0.27
C ALA A 109 7.62 -1.36 0.01
N PHE A 110 8.09 -2.63 0.10
CA PHE A 110 7.26 -3.76 0.51
C PHE A 110 6.66 -3.53 1.90
N ILE A 111 7.54 -3.29 2.89
CA ILE A 111 7.17 -2.93 4.25
C ILE A 111 7.27 -1.40 4.36
N GLY A 112 6.21 -0.75 4.81
CA GLY A 112 6.20 0.70 4.87
C GLY A 112 4.80 1.29 4.89
N ARG A 113 4.71 2.59 4.64
CA ARG A 113 3.42 3.30 4.67
C ARG A 113 2.60 3.08 3.40
N GLY A 114 3.21 2.55 2.34
CA GLY A 114 2.52 2.30 1.08
C GLY A 114 1.85 3.55 0.48
N THR A 115 2.35 4.75 0.80
CA THR A 115 1.61 5.99 0.63
C THR A 115 1.39 6.32 -0.83
N ARG A 116 0.13 6.62 -1.18
CA ARG A 116 -0.28 7.14 -2.47
C ARG A 116 -1.13 8.39 -2.30
N VAL A 117 -0.98 9.31 -3.23
CA VAL A 117 -1.65 10.60 -3.22
C VAL A 117 -2.25 10.85 -4.59
N TRP A 118 -3.55 11.10 -4.65
CA TRP A 118 -4.27 11.37 -5.88
C TRP A 118 -5.00 12.72 -5.82
N VAL A 119 -5.12 13.35 -6.98
CA VAL A 119 -6.17 14.33 -7.23
C VAL A 119 -7.48 13.56 -7.38
N VAL A 120 -8.53 14.01 -6.68
CA VAL A 120 -9.84 13.38 -6.70
C VAL A 120 -10.98 14.39 -6.82
N HIS A 121 -12.12 13.89 -7.29
CA HIS A 121 -13.42 14.53 -7.16
C HIS A 121 -14.34 13.66 -6.32
N GLU A 122 -15.25 14.29 -5.57
CA GLU A 122 -16.25 13.54 -4.82
C GLU A 122 -17.37 13.07 -5.74
N VAL A 123 -17.84 11.85 -5.51
CA VAL A 123 -18.99 11.27 -6.18
C VAL A 123 -20.21 11.49 -5.27
N THR A 124 -21.13 12.34 -5.70
CA THR A 124 -22.37 12.66 -5.01
C THR A 124 -23.56 11.97 -5.69
N ALA A 125 -24.78 12.16 -5.15
CA ALA A 125 -26.01 11.65 -5.76
C ALA A 125 -26.27 12.21 -7.17
N ASP A 126 -25.77 13.43 -7.45
CA ASP A 126 -25.95 14.13 -8.72
C ASP A 126 -24.83 13.83 -9.74
N GLY A 127 -23.87 12.97 -9.36
CA GLY A 127 -22.71 12.61 -10.17
C GLY A 127 -21.39 13.06 -9.56
N ILE A 128 -20.37 13.23 -10.40
CA ILE A 128 -19.03 13.64 -9.95
C ILE A 128 -19.00 15.17 -9.80
N ASP A 129 -18.74 15.66 -8.58
CA ASP A 129 -18.55 17.09 -8.34
C ASP A 129 -17.16 17.54 -8.81
N THR A 130 -17.12 18.03 -10.05
CA THR A 130 -15.90 18.55 -10.67
C THR A 130 -15.57 19.99 -10.26
N SER A 131 -16.48 20.68 -9.57
CA SER A 131 -16.26 22.07 -9.11
C SER A 131 -15.19 22.14 -8.03
N LYS A 132 -15.03 21.05 -7.28
CA LYS A 132 -14.08 20.95 -6.17
C LYS A 132 -12.99 19.94 -6.47
N VAL A 133 -11.77 20.44 -6.68
CA VAL A 133 -10.57 19.60 -6.81
C VAL A 133 -10.01 19.33 -5.42
N MET A 134 -9.91 18.07 -5.04
CA MET A 134 -9.42 17.64 -3.73
C MET A 134 -8.22 16.71 -3.87
N VAL A 135 -7.55 16.43 -2.75
CA VAL A 135 -6.43 15.49 -2.70
C VAL A 135 -6.69 14.39 -1.69
N LEU A 136 -6.70 13.14 -2.16
CA LEU A 136 -6.81 11.95 -1.32
C LEU A 136 -5.42 11.37 -1.09
N LYS A 137 -5.07 11.16 0.19
CA LYS A 137 -3.90 10.41 0.62
C LYS A 137 -4.34 9.09 1.24
N ASP A 138 -3.80 8.00 0.71
CA ASP A 138 -4.01 6.63 1.17
C ASP A 138 -2.70 6.08 1.72
N CYS A 139 -2.71 5.52 2.93
CA CYS A 139 -1.50 5.01 3.56
C CYS A 139 -1.77 4.02 4.71
N TRP A 140 -0.71 3.33 5.11
CA TRP A 140 -0.67 2.43 6.26
C TRP A 140 0.06 3.11 7.42
N VAL A 141 -0.66 3.38 8.50
CA VAL A 141 -0.21 4.15 9.66
C VAL A 141 -0.05 3.21 10.84
N ASN A 142 1.07 3.30 11.58
CA ASN A 142 1.27 2.51 12.80
C ASN A 142 0.10 2.75 13.77
N LYS A 143 -0.46 1.66 14.31
CA LYS A 143 -1.64 1.63 15.18
C LYS A 143 -1.54 2.53 16.41
N GLU A 144 -0.33 2.73 16.92
CA GLU A 144 -0.07 3.55 18.11
C GLU A 144 0.05 5.05 17.79
N ARG A 145 0.11 5.41 16.51
CA ARG A 145 0.23 6.80 16.08
C ARG A 145 -1.13 7.46 15.96
N GLU A 146 -1.16 8.72 16.39
CA GLU A 146 -2.27 9.61 16.14
C GLU A 146 -2.46 9.84 14.63
N LEU A 147 -3.72 9.88 14.20
CA LEU A 147 -4.08 10.05 12.80
C LEU A 147 -3.81 11.50 12.36
N GLU A 148 -3.27 11.64 11.15
CA GLU A 148 -2.90 12.95 10.58
C GLU A 148 -4.06 13.95 10.55
N GLY A 149 -5.27 13.46 10.24
CA GLY A 149 -6.47 14.30 10.24
C GLY A 149 -6.80 14.88 11.62
N ASN A 150 -6.67 14.09 12.69
CA ASN A 150 -6.86 14.57 14.07
C ASN A 150 -5.82 15.64 14.41
N ILE A 151 -4.54 15.34 14.13
CA ILE A 151 -3.42 16.26 14.38
C ILE A 151 -3.67 17.60 13.68
N LEU A 152 -4.09 17.58 12.41
CA LEU A 152 -4.35 18.78 11.63
C LEU A 152 -5.58 19.54 12.12
N ASN A 153 -6.67 18.86 12.45
CA ASN A 153 -7.86 19.50 13.01
C ASN A 153 -7.55 20.19 14.34
N ASP A 154 -6.86 19.51 15.24
CA ASP A 154 -6.43 20.06 16.53
C ASP A 154 -5.50 21.27 16.37
N LEU A 155 -4.53 21.16 15.47
CA LEU A 155 -3.58 22.24 15.21
C LEU A 155 -4.29 23.45 14.61
N ARG A 156 -5.22 23.24 13.68
CA ARG A 156 -6.00 24.33 13.08
C ARG A 156 -6.89 25.02 14.10
N ALA A 157 -7.51 24.27 15.01
CA ALA A 157 -8.29 24.85 16.11
C ALA A 157 -7.43 25.74 17.02
N LYS A 158 -6.21 25.29 17.35
CA LYS A 158 -5.26 26.07 18.18
C LYS A 158 -4.69 27.30 17.48
N LEU A 159 -4.64 27.30 16.15
CA LEU A 159 -4.10 28.38 15.32
C LEU A 159 -5.18 29.25 14.65
N ALA A 160 -6.44 29.17 15.07
CA ALA A 160 -7.56 29.84 14.39
C ALA A 160 -7.32 31.33 14.10
N ASP A 161 -6.73 32.07 15.06
CA ASP A 161 -6.45 33.50 14.95
C ASP A 161 -5.01 33.83 14.50
N ARG A 162 -4.25 32.81 14.10
CA ARG A 162 -2.82 32.90 13.81
C ARG A 162 -2.58 32.89 12.30
N PRO A 163 -1.79 33.83 11.74
CA PRO A 163 -1.49 33.86 10.31
C PRO A 163 -0.77 32.59 9.81
N GLU A 164 -0.16 31.83 10.71
CA GLU A 164 0.48 30.54 10.44
C GLU A 164 -0.50 29.45 10.00
N LEU A 165 -1.81 29.59 10.28
CA LEU A 165 -2.86 28.63 9.91
C LEU A 165 -2.85 28.28 8.42
N LYS A 166 -2.53 29.26 7.56
CA LYS A 166 -2.49 29.09 6.09
C LYS A 166 -1.46 28.06 5.61
N ASN A 167 -0.50 27.69 6.47
CA ASN A 167 0.56 26.74 6.13
C ASN A 167 0.12 25.27 6.33
N PHE A 168 -1.06 25.05 6.92
CA PHE A 168 -1.58 23.73 7.21
C PHE A 168 -2.78 23.43 6.31
N LEU A 169 -2.80 22.23 5.73
CA LEU A 169 -3.91 21.76 4.91
C LEU A 169 -5.19 21.67 5.74
N SER A 170 -6.33 21.94 5.11
CA SER A 170 -7.63 21.72 5.72
C SER A 170 -8.14 20.32 5.36
N VAL A 171 -8.52 19.58 6.40
CA VAL A 171 -9.04 18.22 6.26
C VAL A 171 -10.51 18.31 5.83
N TYR A 172 -10.86 17.60 4.76
CA TYR A 172 -12.24 17.47 4.31
C TYR A 172 -12.94 16.30 4.98
N THR A 173 -12.31 15.12 4.97
CA THR A 173 -12.76 13.91 5.66
C THR A 173 -11.57 12.98 5.86
N HIS A 174 -11.58 12.16 6.91
CA HIS A 174 -10.55 11.16 7.13
C HIS A 174 -11.00 10.05 8.05
N GLY A 175 -10.33 8.90 7.97
CA GLY A 175 -10.55 7.82 8.91
C GLY A 175 -9.86 6.53 8.52
N ILE A 176 -9.98 5.56 9.41
CA ILE A 176 -9.47 4.20 9.22
C ILE A 176 -10.43 3.47 8.28
N VAL A 177 -9.86 2.77 7.29
CA VAL A 177 -10.64 1.94 6.36
C VAL A 177 -11.36 0.86 7.14
N LYS A 178 -12.65 0.66 6.84
CA LYS A 178 -13.48 -0.35 7.49
C LYS A 178 -13.79 -1.46 6.48
N ARG A 179 -13.78 -2.70 6.94
CA ARG A 179 -14.11 -3.88 6.13
C ARG A 179 -15.24 -4.65 6.76
N ARG A 180 -16.04 -5.29 5.92
CA ARG A 180 -17.00 -6.29 6.37
C ARG A 180 -16.28 -7.65 6.47
N GLN A 181 -16.45 -8.33 7.59
CA GLN A 181 -16.01 -9.71 7.79
C GLN A 181 -17.21 -10.48 8.37
N GLY A 182 -17.89 -11.25 7.52
CA GLY A 182 -19.20 -11.81 7.87
C GLY A 182 -20.24 -10.70 8.07
N ASP A 183 -20.84 -10.64 9.27
CA ASP A 183 -21.82 -9.62 9.65
C ASP A 183 -21.23 -8.44 10.43
N GLU A 184 -19.95 -8.48 10.78
CA GLU A 184 -19.29 -7.43 11.54
C GLU A 184 -18.47 -6.48 10.65
N ILE A 185 -18.36 -5.23 11.09
CA ILE A 185 -17.54 -4.20 10.45
C ILE A 185 -16.31 -3.94 11.32
N GLU A 186 -15.14 -4.27 10.79
CA GLU A 186 -13.87 -4.13 11.50
C GLU A 186 -12.96 -3.08 10.86
N LYS A 187 -12.00 -2.59 11.63
CA LYS A 187 -10.93 -1.70 11.16
C LYS A 187 -9.90 -2.50 10.36
N ASP A 188 -9.56 -2.05 9.17
CA ASP A 188 -8.55 -2.70 8.33
C ASP A 188 -7.14 -2.48 8.89
N MET A 189 -6.41 -3.58 9.09
CA MET A 189 -5.12 -3.59 9.78
C MET A 189 -4.20 -4.69 9.21
N THR A 190 -2.91 -4.41 9.11
CA THR A 190 -1.89 -5.43 8.83
C THR A 190 -1.88 -6.45 9.97
N THR A 191 -1.87 -7.74 9.68
CA THR A 191 -2.06 -8.88 10.60
C THR A 191 -3.49 -9.31 10.91
N SER A 192 -4.52 -8.74 10.28
CA SER A 192 -5.78 -9.48 10.18
C SER A 192 -5.57 -10.61 9.16
N PHE A 193 -4.83 -11.66 9.53
CA PHE A 193 -5.02 -12.95 8.86
C PHE A 193 -6.50 -13.27 9.05
N PRO A 194 -7.27 -13.46 7.98
CA PRO A 194 -8.61 -13.98 8.15
C PRO A 194 -8.45 -15.33 8.86
N GLU A 195 -9.00 -15.47 10.06
CA GLU A 195 -9.20 -16.79 10.65
C GLU A 195 -9.92 -17.64 9.60
N GLY A 196 -9.23 -18.65 9.04
CA GLY A 196 -9.75 -19.50 7.97
C GLY A 196 -9.23 -19.24 6.55
N ALA A 197 -8.32 -18.29 6.29
CA ALA A 197 -7.74 -18.11 4.95
C ALA A 197 -6.84 -19.27 4.48
N ILE A 198 -6.44 -20.15 5.41
CA ILE A 198 -5.80 -21.43 5.12
C ILE A 198 -6.43 -22.43 6.10
N PRO A 199 -7.09 -23.51 5.62
CA PRO A 199 -7.65 -24.52 6.51
C PRO A 199 -6.57 -25.01 7.46
N ALA A 200 -6.88 -25.01 8.75
CA ALA A 200 -6.11 -25.71 9.77
C ALA A 200 -6.21 -27.22 9.49
N ALA A 201 -5.37 -27.70 8.58
CA ALA A 201 -5.07 -29.10 8.39
C ALA A 201 -3.56 -29.19 8.18
N ASP A 202 -2.86 -29.54 9.26
CA ASP A 202 -1.43 -29.84 9.32
C ASP A 202 -0.52 -28.72 8.78
N VAL A 203 -0.44 -27.68 9.60
CA VAL A 203 0.39 -26.47 9.48
C VAL A 203 1.69 -26.76 8.74
N ILE A 204 1.77 -26.29 7.48
CA ILE A 204 3.07 -26.02 6.86
C ILE A 204 3.82 -25.16 7.86
N ASN A 205 4.97 -25.62 8.35
CA ASN A 205 5.71 -24.88 9.36
C ASN A 205 5.96 -23.47 8.81
N VAL A 206 5.24 -22.50 9.37
CA VAL A 206 5.35 -21.11 8.96
C VAL A 206 6.47 -20.57 9.82
N ASP A 207 7.68 -20.60 9.29
CA ASP A 207 8.72 -19.78 9.88
C ASP A 207 8.22 -18.32 9.81
N GLU A 208 7.98 -17.71 10.98
CA GLU A 208 7.93 -16.26 11.10
C GLU A 208 9.32 -15.74 10.72
N VAL A 209 9.58 -15.60 9.42
CA VAL A 209 10.84 -15.06 8.91
C VAL A 209 10.82 -13.56 9.12
N ALA A 210 11.11 -13.15 10.36
CA ALA A 210 11.70 -11.86 10.60
C ALA A 210 13.12 -11.89 10.00
N TYR A 211 13.28 -11.17 8.89
CA TYR A 211 14.51 -10.76 8.22
C TYR A 211 15.16 -11.79 7.31
N PHE A 212 15.37 -11.38 6.05
CA PHE A 212 16.46 -11.86 5.22
C PHE A 212 17.74 -11.83 6.07
N ARG A 213 18.14 -13.01 6.56
CA ARG A 213 19.38 -13.24 7.31
C ARG A 213 20.51 -12.51 6.58
N LYS A 214 21.28 -11.71 7.32
CA LYS A 214 22.60 -11.27 6.88
C LYS A 214 23.44 -12.55 6.67
N GLY A 215 23.66 -12.93 5.40
CA GLY A 215 24.36 -14.16 4.98
C GLY A 215 23.38 -15.33 4.80
N VAL A 216 23.25 -15.99 3.65
CA VAL A 216 24.23 -16.33 2.62
C VAL A 216 23.45 -16.40 1.30
N ILE A 217 23.84 -15.60 0.30
CA ILE A 217 23.52 -15.94 -1.08
C ILE A 217 24.54 -17.04 -1.43
N PRO A 218 24.14 -18.28 -1.79
CA PRO A 218 25.08 -19.20 -2.39
C PRO A 218 25.59 -18.51 -3.66
N GLU A 219 26.89 -18.25 -3.74
CA GLU A 219 27.46 -17.66 -4.95
C GLU A 219 27.03 -18.54 -6.14
N PRO A 220 26.36 -17.97 -7.17
CA PRO A 220 26.08 -18.73 -8.36
C PRO A 220 27.43 -19.11 -9.00
N PRO A 221 27.58 -20.34 -9.53
CA PRO A 221 28.80 -20.72 -10.21
C PRO A 221 29.05 -19.78 -11.38
N ASP A 222 30.28 -19.28 -11.43
CA ASP A 222 30.89 -18.36 -12.39
C ASP A 222 30.10 -18.19 -13.71
N ARG A 223 29.34 -17.09 -13.83
CA ARG A 223 28.76 -16.67 -15.11
C ARG A 223 29.45 -15.39 -15.58
N GLN A 224 30.14 -15.55 -16.70
CA GLN A 224 30.80 -14.51 -17.48
C GLN A 224 29.95 -13.23 -17.56
N LYS A 225 30.62 -12.09 -17.38
CA LYS A 225 30.06 -10.74 -17.49
C LYS A 225 29.35 -10.56 -18.84
N ILE A 226 28.01 -10.63 -18.81
CA ILE A 226 27.17 -10.14 -19.91
C ILE A 226 26.69 -8.76 -19.48
N ASN A 227 27.21 -7.72 -20.14
CA ASN A 227 26.67 -6.38 -20.06
C ASN A 227 25.30 -6.37 -20.75
N SER A 228 24.21 -6.27 -19.99
CA SER A 228 22.87 -6.06 -20.56
C SER A 228 22.33 -4.70 -20.16
N THR A 229 22.08 -3.90 -21.20
CA THR A 229 21.40 -2.61 -21.22
C THR A 229 20.00 -2.66 -20.61
N ASN A 230 19.60 -1.55 -20.00
CA ASN A 230 18.25 -1.30 -19.46
C ASN A 230 17.19 -1.41 -20.56
N GLU A 231 16.60 -2.59 -20.73
CA GLU A 231 15.32 -2.74 -21.44
C GLU A 231 14.24 -3.16 -20.43
N ARG A 232 13.41 -2.18 -20.07
CA ARG A 232 12.10 -2.41 -19.46
C ARG A 232 11.22 -3.02 -20.55
N HIS A 233 10.42 -4.03 -20.17
CA HIS A 233 9.50 -4.84 -20.99
C HIS A 233 10.05 -6.21 -21.44
N GLY A 234 9.88 -7.20 -20.58
CA GLY A 234 9.99 -8.62 -20.94
C GLY A 234 9.20 -9.47 -19.95
N ARG A 235 8.18 -10.20 -20.45
CA ARG A 235 7.47 -11.24 -19.68
C ARG A 235 8.47 -12.32 -19.28
N GLY A 236 8.50 -12.69 -18.00
CA GLY A 236 9.18 -13.90 -17.52
C GLY A 236 10.47 -13.71 -16.71
N HIS A 237 10.92 -12.48 -16.46
CA HIS A 237 12.05 -12.27 -15.54
C HIS A 237 11.55 -12.18 -14.09
N VAL A 238 12.03 -13.04 -13.20
CA VAL A 238 11.89 -12.82 -11.75
C VAL A 238 12.66 -11.53 -11.44
N PRO A 239 12.02 -10.44 -11.02
CA PRO A 239 12.75 -9.23 -10.68
C PRO A 239 13.64 -9.57 -9.48
N SER A 240 14.95 -9.37 -9.60
CA SER A 240 15.79 -9.28 -8.41
C SER A 240 15.25 -8.12 -7.59
N ILE A 241 14.59 -8.40 -6.46
CA ILE A 241 14.06 -7.34 -5.60
C ILE A 241 15.27 -6.60 -5.03
N PRO A 242 15.50 -5.32 -5.39
CA PRO A 242 16.65 -4.59 -4.85
C PRO A 242 16.50 -4.52 -3.33
N SER A 243 17.59 -4.69 -2.58
CA SER A 243 17.57 -4.60 -1.10
C SER A 243 16.97 -3.29 -0.59
N ARG A 244 17.01 -2.22 -1.40
CA ARG A 244 16.32 -0.95 -1.17
C ARG A 244 14.79 -1.03 -1.25
N ALA A 245 14.23 -1.81 -2.18
CA ALA A 245 12.78 -2.03 -2.29
C ALA A 245 12.23 -2.85 -1.11
N LEU A 246 13.07 -3.69 -0.50
CA LEU A 246 12.76 -4.41 0.75
C LEU A 246 12.95 -3.54 2.01
N GLY A 247 13.46 -2.31 1.89
CA GLY A 247 13.74 -1.44 3.05
C GLY A 247 14.87 -1.95 3.97
N LEU A 248 15.71 -2.89 3.50
CA LEU A 248 16.63 -3.69 4.33
C LEU A 248 17.82 -2.92 4.94
N ASN A 249 18.01 -1.64 4.59
CA ASN A 249 19.22 -0.92 5.00
C ASN A 249 19.20 -0.34 6.42
N ALA A 250 18.13 -0.55 7.22
CA ALA A 250 17.97 0.17 8.48
C ALA A 250 17.35 -0.61 9.66
N PHE A 251 17.09 -1.90 9.56
CA PHE A 251 16.38 -2.62 10.62
C PHE A 251 17.28 -3.62 11.34
N GLY A 252 17.64 -3.29 12.59
CA GLY A 252 17.91 -4.32 13.60
C GLY A 252 16.64 -5.14 13.85
N LYS A 253 16.76 -6.28 14.56
CA LYS A 253 15.58 -7.09 14.93
C LYS A 253 14.52 -6.18 15.58
N PRO A 254 13.33 -5.99 14.98
CA PRO A 254 12.21 -5.45 15.71
C PRO A 254 11.78 -6.55 16.66
N GLU A 255 11.76 -6.23 17.93
CA GLU A 255 11.24 -7.13 18.96
C GLU A 255 9.70 -7.28 18.85
N HIS A 256 9.05 -6.44 18.03
CA HIS A 256 7.60 -6.42 17.85
C HIS A 256 7.19 -6.14 16.40
N LEU A 257 6.21 -6.91 15.92
CA LEU A 257 5.55 -6.68 14.64
C LEU A 257 4.69 -5.41 14.75
N GLU A 258 5.09 -4.32 14.08
CA GLU A 258 4.34 -3.06 14.14
C GLU A 258 3.04 -3.16 13.34
N GLN A 259 1.91 -3.36 14.03
CA GLN A 259 0.58 -3.30 13.41
C GLN A 259 0.29 -1.92 12.83
N ARG A 260 -0.32 -1.88 11.65
CA ARG A 260 -0.68 -0.66 10.93
C ARG A 260 -2.14 -0.68 10.52
N TYR A 261 -2.83 0.42 10.76
CA TYR A 261 -4.15 0.67 10.18
C TYR A 261 -4.02 1.17 8.75
N HIS A 262 -4.94 0.72 7.90
CA HIS A 262 -5.17 1.34 6.60
C HIS A 262 -5.96 2.63 6.80
N TYR A 263 -5.40 3.75 6.38
CA TYR A 263 -5.88 5.09 6.71
C TYR A 263 -5.96 5.97 5.47
N ARG A 264 -7.07 6.72 5.36
CA ARG A 264 -7.32 7.68 4.28
C ARG A 264 -7.64 9.05 4.85
N VAL A 265 -7.10 10.08 4.19
CA VAL A 265 -7.40 11.49 4.47
C VAL A 265 -7.56 12.25 3.16
N VAL A 266 -8.58 13.10 3.11
CA VAL A 266 -8.88 13.97 1.98
C VAL A 266 -8.68 15.41 2.41
N PHE A 267 -7.96 16.19 1.59
CA PHE A 267 -7.68 17.60 1.80
C PHE A 267 -8.43 18.47 0.78
N ASN A 268 -8.81 19.68 1.19
CA ASN A 268 -9.46 20.64 0.28
C ASN A 268 -8.46 21.28 -0.69
N GLU A 269 -7.19 21.39 -0.30
CA GLU A 269 -6.17 22.05 -1.11
C GLU A 269 -5.34 21.04 -1.94
N LYS A 270 -5.03 21.42 -3.18
CA LYS A 270 -4.09 20.70 -4.04
C LYS A 270 -2.68 21.28 -3.92
N GLY A 271 -1.77 20.49 -3.36
CA GLY A 271 -0.35 20.80 -3.33
C GLY A 271 0.41 20.39 -4.61
N GLU A 272 1.63 20.89 -4.75
CA GLU A 272 2.59 20.43 -5.77
C GLU A 272 3.60 19.46 -5.13
N PRO A 273 3.82 18.26 -5.70
CA PRO A 273 4.85 17.35 -5.22
C PRO A 273 6.24 18.00 -5.30
N ILE A 274 7.04 17.86 -4.25
CA ILE A 274 8.39 18.45 -4.21
C ILE A 274 9.29 17.91 -5.32
N GLN A 275 9.07 16.66 -5.75
CA GLN A 275 9.80 16.03 -6.86
C GLN A 275 9.52 16.68 -8.22
N GLY A 276 8.34 17.29 -8.38
CA GLY A 276 7.96 18.03 -9.58
C GLY A 276 8.44 19.48 -9.59
N MET A 277 8.99 19.98 -8.47
CA MET A 277 9.49 21.35 -8.41
C MET A 277 10.79 21.47 -9.20
N THR A 278 10.84 22.42 -10.13
CA THR A 278 12.06 22.70 -10.92
C THR A 278 12.93 23.78 -10.29
N SER A 279 12.40 24.52 -9.31
CA SER A 279 13.11 25.61 -8.63
C SER A 279 13.61 25.19 -7.25
N ARG A 280 14.94 25.10 -7.10
CA ARG A 280 15.60 24.85 -5.81
C ARG A 280 15.20 25.89 -4.76
N LYS A 281 15.04 27.16 -5.16
CA LYS A 281 14.59 28.24 -4.27
C LYS A 281 13.19 27.93 -3.71
N ARG A 282 12.25 27.48 -4.56
CA ARG A 282 10.90 27.11 -4.10
C ARG A 282 10.93 25.87 -3.19
N MET A 283 11.77 24.88 -3.48
CA MET A 283 11.95 23.73 -2.58
C MET A 283 12.45 24.17 -1.20
N PHE A 284 13.51 24.98 -1.14
CA PHE A 284 14.06 25.48 0.12
C PHE A 284 13.08 26.36 0.88
N ILE A 285 12.32 27.23 0.21
CA ILE A 285 11.27 28.03 0.84
C ILE A 285 10.17 27.12 1.39
N GLY A 286 9.70 26.13 0.62
CA GLY A 286 8.68 25.19 1.09
C GLY A 286 9.13 24.42 2.34
N ILE A 287 10.36 23.91 2.34
CA ILE A 287 10.95 23.21 3.50
C ILE A 287 11.12 24.17 4.69
N GLN A 288 11.66 25.36 4.45
CA GLN A 288 11.86 26.37 5.49
C GLN A 288 10.52 26.81 6.08
N GLY A 289 9.48 26.94 5.26
CA GLY A 289 8.16 27.35 5.72
C GLY A 289 7.44 26.28 6.52
N ALA A 290 7.59 25.02 6.12
CA ALA A 290 7.17 23.88 6.93
C ALA A 290 7.91 23.84 8.28
N PHE A 291 9.22 24.12 8.30
CA PHE A 291 10.04 24.08 9.51
C PHE A 291 9.77 25.24 10.47
N ARG A 292 9.54 26.45 9.94
CA ARG A 292 9.37 27.67 10.74
C ARG A 292 7.91 28.02 11.02
N GLY A 293 6.96 27.31 10.41
CA GLY A 293 5.55 27.69 10.42
C GLY A 293 5.30 29.08 9.81
N LYS A 294 6.21 29.60 8.98
CA LYS A 294 6.17 30.96 8.41
C LYS A 294 6.60 30.91 6.94
N PRO A 295 5.95 31.68 6.04
CA PRO A 295 6.01 31.52 4.59
C PRO A 295 7.43 31.51 3.99
#